data_AF-A0A352NWL1-F1
#
_entry.id   AF-A0A352NWL1-F1
#
_cell.length_a   1.000
_cell.length_b   1.000
_cell.length_c   1.000
_cell.angle_alpha   90.00
_cell.angle_beta   90.00
_cell.angle_gamma   90.00
#
_symmetry.space_group_name_H-M   'P 1'
#
loop_
_entity.id
_entity.type
_entity.pdbx_description
1 polymer ?
#
loop_
_entity_poly.entity_id
_entity_poly.type
_entity_poly.pdbx_seq_one_letter_code
_entity_poly.pdbx_strand_id
1 'polypeptide(L)'
;CYGEFIDTLEPTDVGADMAAGSLIKNIGGGIAPTGGYIVGRKDCVTQASYRLTVPGIGGECGSTFGVMRLLYEGLFLAPHISIEAVKGAIFCARIMELAGFEVLPRYNDKRSDII
;
A
#
# COMPACT_ATOMS: atom_id res chain seq x y z
N CYS A 1 -3.76 -2.98 -0.87
CA CYS A 1 -2.88 -3.67 0.10
C CYS A 1 -1.91 -4.57 -0.65
N TYR A 2 -0.62 -4.48 -0.33
CA TYR A 2 0.49 -5.24 -0.90
C TYR A 2 0.86 -4.89 -2.36
N GLY A 3 -0.06 -4.30 -3.11
CA GLY A 3 0.14 -3.89 -4.50
C GLY A 3 0.57 -2.44 -4.70
N GLU A 4 0.65 -1.63 -3.64
CA GLU A 4 1.05 -0.24 -3.77
C GLU A 4 2.49 -0.15 -4.34
N PHE A 5 2.65 0.59 -5.45
CA PHE A 5 3.88 0.83 -6.20
C PHE A 5 4.52 -0.39 -6.89
N ILE A 6 3.74 -1.46 -7.11
CA ILE A 6 4.23 -2.65 -7.83
C ILE A 6 4.08 -2.50 -9.35
N ASP A 7 3.09 -1.71 -9.78
CA ASP A 7 2.94 -1.25 -11.15
C ASP A 7 3.02 0.29 -11.20
N THR A 8 3.17 0.83 -12.40
CA THR A 8 3.11 2.27 -12.70
C THR A 8 1.69 2.85 -12.61
N LEU A 9 0.67 1.97 -12.61
CA LEU A 9 -0.73 2.32 -12.45
C LEU A 9 -1.27 1.71 -11.17
N GLU A 10 -2.09 2.47 -10.46
CA GLU A 10 -2.88 1.99 -9.33
C GLU A 10 -4.34 1.75 -9.76
N PRO A 11 -5.16 1.00 -8.99
CA PRO A 11 -6.55 0.74 -9.34
C PRO A 11 -7.37 1.99 -9.67
N THR A 12 -7.07 3.14 -9.04
CA THR A 12 -7.73 4.42 -9.29
C THR A 12 -7.44 4.98 -10.69
N ASP A 13 -6.32 4.63 -11.30
CA ASP A 13 -5.98 5.05 -12.67
C ASP A 13 -6.77 4.27 -13.72
N VAL A 14 -7.29 3.09 -13.36
CA VAL A 14 -8.05 2.19 -14.23
C VAL A 14 -9.53 2.09 -13.87
N GLY A 15 -10.05 3.09 -13.15
CA GLY A 15 -11.49 3.27 -12.95
C GLY A 15 -12.05 2.76 -11.63
N ALA A 16 -11.22 2.38 -10.65
CA ALA A 16 -11.71 2.13 -9.29
C ALA A 16 -12.18 3.45 -8.65
N ASP A 17 -13.44 3.50 -8.23
CA ASP A 17 -14.01 4.68 -7.56
C ASP A 17 -13.33 4.98 -6.22
N MET A 18 -12.79 3.96 -5.55
CA MET A 18 -12.11 4.06 -4.28
C MET A 18 -11.19 2.86 -4.03
N ALA A 19 -10.06 3.10 -3.36
CA ALA A 19 -9.13 2.09 -2.88
C ALA A 19 -8.78 2.36 -1.40
N ALA A 20 -8.38 1.32 -0.69
CA ALA A 20 -7.97 1.41 0.71
C ALA A 20 -6.79 0.48 1.01
N GLY A 21 -5.97 0.86 1.98
CA GLY A 21 -4.86 0.05 2.42
C GLY A 21 -4.28 0.45 3.77
N SER A 22 -3.22 -0.23 4.16
CA SER A 22 -2.58 -0.06 5.47
C SER A 22 -1.27 0.67 5.32
N LEU A 23 -1.01 1.63 6.23
CA LEU A 23 0.25 2.37 6.28
C LEU A 23 1.39 1.54 6.88
N ILE A 24 1.13 0.38 7.53
CA ILE A 24 2.21 -0.52 7.98
C ILE A 24 2.59 -1.58 6.93
N LYS A 25 2.20 -1.34 5.67
CA LYS A 25 2.57 -2.15 4.50
C LYS A 25 3.40 -1.29 3.54
N ASN A 26 3.38 -1.63 2.25
CA ASN A 26 4.10 -0.99 1.16
C ASN A 26 4.16 0.54 1.26
N ILE A 27 3.01 1.21 1.28
CA ILE A 27 2.90 2.68 1.22
C ILE A 27 3.49 3.42 2.43
N GLY A 28 3.77 2.71 3.53
CA GLY A 28 4.45 3.29 4.69
C GLY A 28 5.96 3.28 4.60
N GLY A 29 6.54 2.63 3.60
CA GLY A 29 7.99 2.56 3.39
C GLY A 29 8.77 1.98 4.57
N GLY A 30 8.13 1.19 5.45
CA GLY A 30 8.73 0.68 6.69
C GLY A 30 8.95 1.73 7.78
N ILE A 31 8.47 2.97 7.59
CA ILE A 31 8.67 4.12 8.50
C ILE A 31 7.38 4.52 9.19
N ALA A 32 6.25 4.44 8.49
CA ALA A 32 4.96 4.80 9.06
C ALA A 32 4.62 3.89 10.27
N PRO A 33 4.35 4.45 11.45
CA PRO A 33 4.23 3.67 12.68
C PRO A 33 2.88 2.95 12.83
N THR A 34 1.83 3.46 12.17
CA THR A 34 0.47 2.93 12.19
C THR A 34 -0.37 3.60 11.10
N GLY A 35 -1.62 3.18 10.97
CA GLY A 35 -2.66 3.86 10.21
C GLY A 35 -3.09 3.13 8.94
N GLY A 36 -4.02 3.76 8.22
CA GLY A 36 -4.53 3.31 6.94
C GLY A 36 -4.81 4.51 6.03
N TYR A 37 -5.02 4.24 4.75
CA TYR A 37 -5.39 5.25 3.78
C TYR A 37 -6.66 4.83 3.04
N ILE A 38 -7.41 5.84 2.58
CA ILE A 38 -8.49 5.73 1.62
C ILE A 38 -8.26 6.80 0.56
N VAL A 39 -8.32 6.42 -0.71
CA VAL A 39 -8.17 7.31 -1.86
C VAL A 39 -9.25 7.00 -2.88
N GLY A 40 -9.75 8.01 -3.59
CA GLY A 40 -10.80 7.81 -4.58
C GLY A 40 -11.62 9.06 -4.84
N ARG A 41 -12.81 8.88 -5.40
CA ARG A 41 -13.76 9.97 -5.63
C ARG A 41 -14.12 10.69 -4.34
N LYS A 42 -14.36 12.00 -4.46
CA LYS A 42 -14.67 12.86 -3.33
C LYS A 42 -15.89 12.38 -2.53
N ASP A 43 -16.96 11.98 -3.20
CA ASP A 43 -18.17 11.48 -2.55
C ASP A 43 -17.91 10.22 -1.72
N CYS A 44 -17.14 9.27 -2.26
CA CYS A 44 -16.74 8.05 -1.56
C CYS A 44 -15.87 8.35 -0.33
N VAL A 45 -14.83 9.19 -0.48
CA VAL A 45 -13.92 9.57 0.60
C VAL A 45 -14.67 10.34 1.70
N THR A 46 -15.60 11.24 1.33
CA THR A 46 -16.42 11.96 2.29
C THR A 46 -17.28 11.02 3.13
N GLN A 47 -17.97 10.05 2.51
CA GLN A 47 -18.77 9.05 3.23
C GLN A 47 -17.92 8.19 4.16
N ALA A 48 -16.74 7.76 3.71
CA ALA A 48 -15.79 7.04 4.55
C ALA A 48 -15.33 7.88 5.76
N SER A 49 -15.10 9.19 5.57
CA SER A 49 -14.71 10.08 6.66
C SER A 49 -15.79 10.22 7.74
N TYR A 50 -17.08 10.28 7.35
CA TYR A 50 -18.19 10.30 8.32
C TYR A 50 -18.33 8.99 9.09
N ARG A 51 -17.96 7.86 8.48
CA ARG A 51 -17.94 6.58 9.18
C ARG A 51 -16.76 6.47 10.14
N LEU A 52 -15.60 7.01 9.78
CA LEU A 52 -14.42 7.03 10.64
C LEU A 52 -14.67 7.89 11.89
N THR A 53 -15.37 9.01 11.72
CA THR A 53 -15.75 9.91 12.81
C THR A 53 -17.27 9.88 13.03
N VAL A 54 -17.98 10.93 12.65
CA VAL A 54 -19.44 11.03 12.64
C VAL A 54 -19.90 11.99 11.53
N PRO A 55 -21.15 11.87 11.03
CA PRO A 55 -21.75 12.85 10.12
C PRO A 55 -21.71 14.27 10.70
N GLY A 56 -21.38 15.25 9.85
CA GLY A 56 -21.23 16.66 10.24
C GLY A 56 -19.81 17.05 10.69
N ILE A 57 -18.98 16.10 11.15
CA ILE A 57 -17.55 16.34 11.44
C ILE A 57 -16.68 15.82 10.29
N GLY A 58 -16.84 14.55 9.91
CA GLY A 58 -16.04 13.93 8.85
C GLY A 58 -14.54 13.99 9.12
N GLY A 59 -13.76 14.28 8.08
CA GLY A 59 -12.30 14.39 8.16
C GLY A 59 -11.77 15.75 8.63
N GLU A 60 -12.62 16.70 9.02
CA GLU A 60 -12.20 18.06 9.39
C GLU A 60 -11.52 18.14 10.77
N CYS A 61 -11.71 17.14 11.62
CA CYS A 61 -11.11 17.06 12.96
C CYS A 61 -10.29 15.78 13.13
N GLY A 62 -9.13 15.92 13.77
CA GLY A 62 -8.25 14.80 14.13
C GLY A 62 -6.81 15.24 14.34
N SER A 63 -6.31 15.11 15.57
CA SER A 63 -4.89 15.38 15.87
C SER A 63 -4.01 14.28 15.29
N THR A 64 -2.89 14.66 14.69
CA THR A 64 -1.98 13.74 13.98
C THR A 64 -0.88 13.16 14.87
N PHE A 65 -0.97 13.37 16.19
CA PHE A 65 -0.05 12.84 17.21
C PHE A 65 1.45 13.08 16.94
N GLY A 66 1.80 14.09 16.15
CA GLY A 66 3.20 14.41 15.82
C GLY A 66 3.87 13.44 14.84
N VAL A 67 3.14 12.52 14.20
CA VAL A 67 3.73 11.49 13.32
C VAL A 67 3.76 11.87 11.83
N MET A 68 3.29 13.07 11.45
CA MET A 68 3.18 13.48 10.05
C MET A 68 4.48 13.34 9.26
N ARG A 69 5.62 13.71 9.86
CA ARG A 69 6.93 13.58 9.19
C ARG A 69 7.19 12.14 8.74
N LEU A 70 6.89 11.17 9.61
CA LEU A 70 7.10 9.74 9.33
C LEU A 70 6.18 9.24 8.21
N LEU A 71 4.95 9.76 8.14
CA LEU A 71 4.02 9.41 7.06
C LEU A 71 4.50 9.93 5.70
N TYR A 72 4.97 11.18 5.65
CA TYR A 72 5.52 11.78 4.42
C TYR A 72 6.82 11.09 3.97
N GLU A 73 7.75 10.87 4.91
CA GLU A 73 9.02 10.19 4.64
C GLU A 73 8.79 8.74 4.19
N GLY A 74 7.89 8.03 4.86
CA GLY A 74 7.47 6.68 4.51
C GLY A 74 6.89 6.61 3.09
N LEU A 75 5.98 7.53 2.74
CA LEU A 75 5.40 7.60 1.41
C LEU A 75 6.46 7.89 0.32
N PHE A 76 7.40 8.79 0.59
CA PHE A 76 8.46 9.12 -0.37
C PHE A 76 9.39 7.93 -0.66
N LEU A 77 9.69 7.12 0.36
CA LEU A 77 10.54 5.94 0.23
C LEU A 77 9.77 4.68 -0.21
N ALA A 78 8.45 4.66 -0.07
CA ALA A 78 7.61 3.49 -0.32
C ALA A 78 7.81 2.82 -1.69
N PRO A 79 7.93 3.55 -2.83
CA PRO A 79 8.19 2.91 -4.12
C PRO A 79 9.50 2.11 -4.13
N HIS A 80 10.57 2.68 -3.56
CA HIS A 80 11.87 2.01 -3.47
C HIS A 80 11.79 0.76 -2.58
N ILE A 81 11.24 0.91 -1.38
CA ILE A 81 11.15 -0.17 -0.39
C ILE A 81 10.25 -1.31 -0.87
N SER A 82 9.15 -1.00 -1.56
CA SER A 82 8.27 -2.02 -2.13
C SER A 82 9.00 -2.88 -3.18
N ILE A 83 9.85 -2.27 -4.01
CA ILE A 83 10.65 -3.01 -5.00
C ILE A 83 11.78 -3.82 -4.36
N GLU A 84 12.36 -3.37 -3.25
CA GLU A 84 13.30 -4.21 -2.47
C GLU A 84 12.62 -5.50 -1.98
N ALA A 85 11.36 -5.40 -1.51
CA ALA A 85 10.57 -6.58 -1.14
C ALA A 85 10.27 -7.49 -2.35
N VAL A 86 9.86 -6.92 -3.50
CA VAL A 86 9.63 -7.69 -4.74
C VAL A 86 10.86 -8.44 -5.21
N LYS A 87 12.04 -7.79 -5.20
CA LYS A 87 13.31 -8.46 -5.55
C LYS A 87 13.58 -9.64 -4.62
N GLY A 88 13.33 -9.47 -3.32
CA GLY A 88 13.40 -10.54 -2.34
C GLY A 88 12.46 -11.71 -2.66
N ALA A 89 11.21 -11.42 -3.01
CA ALA A 89 10.22 -12.43 -3.40
C ALA A 89 10.61 -13.18 -4.69
N ILE A 90 11.12 -12.46 -5.71
CA ILE A 90 11.63 -13.06 -6.96
C ILE A 90 12.85 -13.95 -6.70
N PHE A 91 13.79 -13.47 -5.89
CA PHE A 91 14.97 -14.25 -5.50
C PHE A 91 14.57 -15.52 -4.74
N CYS A 92 13.66 -15.39 -3.76
CA CYS A 92 13.11 -16.50 -2.99
C CYS A 92 12.42 -17.52 -3.91
N ALA A 93 11.57 -17.07 -4.82
CA ALA A 93 10.90 -17.94 -5.79
C ALA A 93 11.93 -18.72 -6.62
N ARG A 94 12.98 -18.05 -7.12
CA ARG A 94 13.98 -18.72 -7.96
C ARG A 94 14.84 -19.73 -7.19
N ILE A 95 15.28 -19.40 -5.98
CA ILE A 95 16.13 -20.31 -5.19
C ILE A 95 15.33 -21.53 -4.71
N MET A 96 14.07 -21.34 -4.33
CA MET A 96 13.18 -22.43 -3.89
C MET A 96 12.81 -23.37 -5.05
N GLU A 97 12.56 -22.81 -6.25
CA GLU A 97 12.36 -23.58 -7.47
C GLU A 97 13.59 -24.46 -7.79
N LEU A 98 14.80 -23.89 -7.74
CA LEU A 98 16.04 -24.63 -7.97
C LEU A 98 16.32 -25.70 -6.90
N ALA A 99 15.82 -25.50 -5.67
CA ALA A 99 15.88 -26.48 -4.60
C ALA A 99 14.84 -27.61 -4.73
N GLY A 100 13.98 -27.58 -5.76
CA GLY A 100 13.01 -28.62 -6.05
C GLY A 100 11.65 -28.44 -5.35
N PHE A 101 11.38 -27.26 -4.79
CA PHE A 101 10.06 -26.93 -4.24
C PHE A 101 9.16 -26.30 -5.29
N GLU A 102 7.86 -26.56 -5.19
CA GLU A 102 6.86 -25.80 -5.94
C GLU A 102 6.76 -24.38 -5.39
N VAL A 103 6.66 -23.39 -6.29
CA VAL A 103 6.55 -21.98 -5.95
C VAL A 103 5.42 -21.33 -6.72
N LEU A 104 4.77 -20.35 -6.10
CA LEU A 104 3.76 -19.49 -6.71
C LEU A 104 3.84 -18.10 -6.06
N PRO A 105 4.01 -17.01 -6.83
CA PRO A 105 4.26 -16.96 -8.29
C PRO A 105 5.69 -17.36 -8.66
N ARG A 106 5.93 -17.62 -9.96
CA ARG A 106 7.28 -17.92 -10.48
C ARG A 106 8.15 -16.67 -10.50
N TYR A 107 9.46 -16.85 -10.60
CA TYR A 107 10.42 -15.74 -10.61
C TYR A 107 10.27 -14.79 -11.82
N ASN A 108 9.67 -15.26 -12.92
CA ASN A 108 9.48 -14.53 -14.17
C ASN A 108 8.02 -14.16 -14.47
N ASP A 109 7.10 -14.42 -13.54
CA ASP A 109 5.72 -13.98 -13.66
C ASP A 109 5.61 -12.47 -13.37
N LYS A 110 4.64 -11.80 -14.01
CA LYS A 110 4.28 -10.44 -13.61
C LYS A 110 3.66 -10.47 -12.21
N ARG A 111 4.02 -9.51 -11.36
CA ARG A 111 3.54 -9.41 -9.99
C ARG A 111 2.62 -8.21 -9.84
N SER A 112 1.58 -8.37 -9.02
CA SER A 112 0.66 -7.30 -8.61
C SER A 112 0.78 -6.96 -7.13
N ASP A 113 1.60 -7.71 -6.38
CA ASP A 113 1.88 -7.50 -4.97
C ASP A 113 3.28 -8.03 -4.58
N ILE A 114 3.64 -7.90 -3.30
CA ILE A 114 4.94 -8.35 -2.75
C ILE A 114 4.96 -9.82 -2.32
N ILE A 115 3.89 -10.58 -2.55
CA ILE A 115 3.80 -12.00 -2.16
C ILE A 115 4.44 -12.87 -3.24
#